data_AF-A0A3C0YPT9-F1
#
_entry.id   AF-A0A3C0YPT9-F1
#
_cell.length_a   1.000
_cell.length_b   1.000
_cell.length_c   1.000
_cell.angle_alpha   90.00
_cell.angle_beta   90.00
_cell.angle_gamma   90.00
#
_symmetry.space_group_name_H-M   'P 1'
#
loop_
_entity.id
_entity.type
_entity.pdbx_description
1 polymer ?
#
loop_
_entity_poly.entity_id
_entity_poly.type
_entity_poly.pdbx_seq_one_letter_code
_entity_poly.pdbx_strand_id
1 'polypeptide(L)'
;MKALLNCILIICLAASFTFADTFVDKQTGETFHGYLTGTENTGLSDANTIEKGLTKIDLSKYIVTRDLKGRNNFVALFEISDIEAAMVTAAFEESIKNEAAKGPLFILLEIDSPGGRVDLCKRMCAAVKGVKNCDTYAYIKGGKNGGAYSAAAVLSMACDKIYMAPGTVIGAATMIAVDANGKPSDMKSVLG
;
A
#
# COMPACT_ATOMS: atom_id res chain seq x y z
N MET A 1 3.88 -64.29 -1.06
CA MET A 1 3.38 -63.04 -0.44
C MET A 1 4.38 -61.95 -0.78
N LYS A 2 4.09 -61.12 -1.80
CA LYS A 2 3.74 -59.68 -1.67
C LYS A 2 4.76 -58.92 -0.81
N ALA A 3 5.46 -57.88 -1.26
CA ALA A 3 5.06 -56.86 -2.21
C ALA A 3 6.26 -56.20 -2.92
N LEU A 4 6.06 -55.86 -4.19
CA LEU A 4 6.80 -54.83 -4.91
C LEU A 4 6.66 -53.49 -4.17
N LEU A 5 7.78 -52.87 -3.82
CA LEU A 5 7.81 -51.46 -3.41
C LEU A 5 8.18 -50.64 -4.65
N ASN A 6 7.15 -50.18 -5.36
CA ASN A 6 7.30 -49.21 -6.45
C ASN A 6 7.80 -47.88 -5.85
N CYS A 7 9.02 -47.49 -6.23
CA CYS A 7 9.50 -46.11 -6.08
C CYS A 7 8.72 -45.21 -7.05
N ILE A 8 7.59 -44.67 -6.59
CA ILE A 8 6.94 -43.55 -7.25
C ILE A 8 7.71 -42.31 -6.82
N LEU A 9 8.66 -41.89 -7.67
CA LEU A 9 9.27 -40.57 -7.61
C LEU A 9 8.18 -39.56 -8.01
N ILE A 10 7.44 -39.06 -7.02
CA ILE A 10 6.54 -37.92 -7.22
C ILE A 10 7.44 -36.70 -7.40
N ILE A 11 7.75 -36.36 -8.64
CA ILE A 11 8.17 -35.00 -8.99
C ILE A 11 6.94 -34.14 -8.76
N CYS A 12 6.80 -33.60 -7.55
CA CYS A 12 5.96 -32.44 -7.34
C CYS A 12 6.59 -31.30 -8.14
N LEU A 13 6.21 -31.18 -9.42
CA LEU A 13 6.10 -29.87 -10.02
C LEU A 13 5.07 -29.14 -9.15
N ALA A 14 5.56 -28.43 -8.14
CA ALA A 14 4.82 -27.31 -7.60
C ALA A 14 4.70 -26.34 -8.78
N ALA A 15 3.60 -26.46 -9.53
CA ALA A 15 3.03 -25.32 -10.19
C ALA A 15 2.68 -24.37 -9.05
N SER A 16 3.65 -23.53 -8.70
CA SER A 16 3.49 -22.44 -7.76
C SER A 16 2.30 -21.66 -8.26
N PHE A 17 1.15 -21.81 -7.61
CA PHE A 17 0.01 -20.93 -7.81
C PHE A 17 0.46 -19.56 -7.32
N THR A 18 1.04 -18.76 -8.22
CA THR A 18 1.53 -17.41 -7.92
C THR A 18 0.37 -16.42 -8.01
N PHE A 19 0.40 -15.34 -7.23
CA PHE A 19 -0.81 -14.59 -6.79
C PHE A 19 -0.75 -13.02 -6.95
N ALA A 20 -1.41 -12.25 -7.90
CA ALA A 20 -1.39 -10.89 -8.64
C ALA A 20 -2.73 -10.29 -9.15
N ASP A 21 -2.68 -9.13 -9.81
CA ASP A 21 -3.73 -8.60 -10.67
C ASP A 21 -3.98 -9.41 -11.96
N THR A 22 -5.24 -9.39 -12.38
CA THR A 22 -5.74 -9.96 -13.61
C THR A 22 -5.98 -8.85 -14.63
N PHE A 23 -5.35 -8.96 -15.79
CA PHE A 23 -5.51 -8.06 -16.94
C PHE A 23 -6.33 -8.76 -18.02
N VAL A 24 -7.50 -8.21 -18.35
CA VAL A 24 -8.35 -8.74 -19.43
C VAL A 24 -8.37 -7.75 -20.59
N ASP A 25 -7.89 -8.16 -21.76
CA ASP A 25 -7.92 -7.33 -22.97
C ASP A 25 -9.38 -7.10 -23.41
N LYS A 26 -9.75 -5.83 -23.62
CA LYS A 26 -11.13 -5.43 -23.95
C LYS A 26 -11.58 -5.87 -25.34
N GLN A 27 -10.66 -6.14 -26.26
CA GLN A 27 -10.96 -6.51 -27.65
C GLN A 27 -10.87 -8.01 -27.85
N THR A 28 -9.81 -8.66 -27.36
CA THR A 28 -9.56 -10.09 -27.60
C THR A 28 -10.12 -10.98 -26.52
N GLY A 29 -10.36 -10.45 -25.31
CA GLY A 29 -10.70 -11.23 -24.11
C GLY A 29 -9.53 -12.02 -23.53
N GLU A 30 -8.32 -11.87 -24.09
CA GLU A 30 -7.12 -12.54 -23.59
C GLU A 30 -6.83 -12.07 -22.16
N THR A 31 -6.48 -13.02 -21.28
CA THR A 31 -6.26 -12.77 -19.86
C THR A 31 -4.81 -13.03 -19.50
N PHE A 32 -4.22 -12.11 -18.72
CA PHE A 32 -2.88 -12.24 -18.16
C PHE A 32 -2.90 -11.99 -16.67
N HIS A 33 -1.91 -12.53 -15.99
CA HIS A 33 -1.76 -12.44 -14.54
C HIS A 33 -0.41 -11.80 -14.21
N GLY A 34 -0.41 -10.78 -13.35
CA GLY A 34 0.80 -10.05 -13.02
C GLY A 34 0.57 -8.76 -12.23
N TYR A 35 1.60 -7.95 -12.07
CA TYR A 35 1.46 -6.69 -11.36
C TYR A 35 2.16 -5.56 -12.11
N LEU A 36 1.59 -4.37 -11.95
CA LEU A 36 2.20 -3.15 -12.43
C LEU A 36 3.42 -2.81 -11.57
N THR A 37 4.55 -2.53 -12.23
CA THR A 37 5.78 -2.06 -11.55
C THR A 37 5.87 -0.54 -11.54
N GLY A 38 5.12 0.14 -12.41
CA GLY A 38 5.04 1.60 -12.47
C GLY A 38 4.37 2.09 -13.75
N THR A 39 4.16 3.41 -13.84
CA THR A 39 3.63 4.08 -15.04
C THR A 39 4.69 5.02 -15.59
N GLU A 40 5.01 4.90 -16.88
CA GLU A 40 5.90 5.83 -17.56
C GLU A 40 5.14 7.09 -18.02
N ASN A 41 5.86 8.20 -18.22
CA ASN A 41 5.31 9.44 -18.78
C ASN A 41 4.80 9.30 -20.24
N THR A 42 4.98 8.12 -20.85
CA THR A 42 4.60 7.80 -22.23
C THR A 42 3.14 7.30 -22.34
N GLY A 43 2.45 7.08 -21.21
CA GLY A 43 1.11 6.50 -21.16
C GLY A 43 1.09 4.96 -21.12
N LEU A 44 2.24 4.31 -21.32
CA LEU A 44 2.42 2.88 -21.11
C LEU A 44 2.80 2.60 -19.66
N SER A 45 2.38 1.44 -19.15
CA SER A 45 2.77 0.95 -17.83
C SER A 45 3.62 -0.31 -17.97
N ASP A 46 4.63 -0.41 -17.12
CA ASP A 46 5.43 -1.62 -17.01
C ASP A 46 4.67 -2.63 -16.15
N ALA A 47 4.54 -3.85 -16.67
CA ALA A 47 3.89 -4.95 -16.00
C ALA A 47 4.82 -6.16 -15.95
N ASN A 48 4.99 -6.74 -14.77
CA ASN A 48 5.60 -8.04 -14.61
C ASN A 48 4.49 -9.09 -14.66
N THR A 49 4.42 -9.84 -15.77
CA THR A 49 3.38 -10.84 -16.02
C THR A 49 3.96 -12.25 -15.93
N ILE A 50 3.14 -13.22 -15.50
CA ILE A 50 3.56 -14.63 -15.46
C ILE A 50 3.76 -15.16 -16.88
N GLU A 51 2.86 -14.81 -17.80
CA GLU A 51 2.79 -15.40 -19.13
C GLU A 51 3.84 -14.81 -20.08
N LYS A 52 4.13 -13.51 -19.98
CA LYS A 52 4.98 -12.76 -20.92
C LYS A 52 6.23 -12.17 -20.27
N GLY A 53 6.43 -12.34 -18.96
CA GLY A 53 7.49 -11.68 -18.22
C GLY A 53 7.28 -10.17 -18.13
N LEU A 54 8.38 -9.41 -18.08
CA LEU A 54 8.34 -7.95 -18.06
C LEU A 54 7.91 -7.43 -19.44
N THR A 55 6.76 -6.77 -19.47
CA THR A 55 6.16 -6.24 -20.71
C THR A 55 5.56 -4.85 -20.49
N LYS A 56 5.48 -4.08 -21.58
CA LYS A 56 4.80 -2.78 -21.58
C LYS A 56 3.34 -2.97 -21.99
N ILE A 57 2.42 -2.42 -21.20
CA ILE A 57 0.98 -2.49 -21.46
C ILE A 57 0.35 -1.10 -21.51
N ASP A 58 -0.53 -0.90 -22.49
CA ASP A 58 -1.43 0.25 -22.55
C ASP A 58 -2.67 -0.07 -21.72
N LEU A 59 -2.72 0.46 -20.50
CA LEU A 59 -3.81 0.19 -19.55
C LEU A 59 -5.20 0.58 -20.09
N SER A 60 -5.30 1.48 -21.07
CA SER A 60 -6.58 1.83 -21.68
C SER A 60 -7.26 0.65 -22.39
N LYS A 61 -6.46 -0.34 -22.83
CA LYS A 61 -6.93 -1.53 -23.54
C LYS A 61 -7.37 -2.67 -22.62
N TYR A 62 -7.08 -2.57 -21.32
CA TYR A 62 -7.32 -3.65 -20.37
C TYR A 62 -8.38 -3.26 -19.33
N ILE A 63 -9.12 -4.25 -18.87
CA ILE A 63 -9.82 -4.21 -17.59
C ILE A 63 -8.86 -4.84 -16.58
N VAL A 64 -8.42 -4.05 -15.60
CA VAL A 64 -7.51 -4.51 -14.55
C VAL A 64 -8.32 -4.80 -13.30
N THR A 65 -8.30 -6.06 -12.86
CA THR A 65 -8.85 -6.47 -11.56
C THR A 65 -7.69 -6.67 -10.61
N ARG A 66 -7.66 -5.92 -9.50
CA ARG A 66 -6.68 -6.15 -8.44
C ARG A 66 -7.10 -7.39 -7.68
N ASP A 67 -6.35 -8.47 -7.84
CA ASP A 67 -6.57 -9.70 -7.13
C ASP A 67 -5.25 -10.29 -6.66
N LEU A 68 -5.33 -11.55 -6.25
CA LEU A 68 -4.20 -12.31 -5.79
C LEU A 68 -3.85 -13.40 -6.83
N LYS A 69 -3.90 -13.29 -8.17
CA LYS A 69 -3.24 -14.18 -9.22
C LYS A 69 -2.00 -13.64 -10.06
N GLY A 70 -0.71 -14.04 -9.75
CA GLY A 70 0.73 -13.60 -10.08
C GLY A 70 1.65 -12.45 -9.42
N ARG A 71 1.32 -11.72 -8.32
CA ARG A 71 2.03 -10.80 -7.41
C ARG A 71 2.85 -11.72 -6.51
N ASN A 72 3.74 -11.12 -5.75
CA ASN A 72 4.63 -11.83 -4.86
C ASN A 72 3.95 -12.03 -3.51
N ASN A 73 4.12 -13.22 -2.93
CA ASN A 73 3.49 -13.63 -1.67
C ASN A 73 4.16 -12.97 -0.45
N PHE A 74 4.08 -11.64 -0.36
CA PHE A 74 4.51 -10.86 0.79
C PHE A 74 3.67 -9.59 0.97
N VAL A 75 3.71 -9.02 2.16
CA VAL A 75 3.10 -7.74 2.51
C VAL A 75 4.21 -6.75 2.85
N ALA A 76 4.15 -5.55 2.28
CA ALA A 76 5.07 -4.48 2.64
C ALA A 76 4.50 -3.72 3.86
N LEU A 77 5.18 -3.81 5.00
CA LEU A 77 4.75 -3.21 6.26
C LEU A 77 5.47 -1.88 6.51
N PHE A 78 4.70 -0.83 6.82
CA PHE A 78 5.19 0.46 7.28
C PHE A 78 4.62 0.76 8.66
N GLU A 79 5.48 0.79 9.68
CA GLU A 79 5.08 1.18 11.03
C GLU A 79 5.03 2.71 11.16
N ILE A 80 3.89 3.24 11.56
CA ILE A 80 3.68 4.68 11.77
C ILE A 80 3.41 4.92 13.25
N SER A 81 4.40 5.49 13.94
CA SER A 81 4.30 5.82 15.37
C SER A 81 4.34 7.33 15.67
N ASP A 82 4.94 8.12 14.78
CA ASP A 82 4.96 9.59 14.82
C ASP A 82 5.05 10.16 13.39
N ILE A 83 4.80 11.46 13.25
CA ILE A 83 4.90 12.19 11.98
C ILE A 83 5.66 13.51 12.22
N GLU A 84 6.93 13.42 12.63
CA GLU A 84 7.71 14.58 13.09
C GLU A 84 8.95 14.88 12.22
N ALA A 85 9.60 13.84 11.68
CA ALA A 85 10.89 13.97 11.02
C ALA A 85 10.77 14.02 9.48
N ALA A 86 11.33 15.08 8.88
CA ALA A 86 11.34 15.26 7.43
C ALA A 86 12.15 14.18 6.70
N MET A 87 13.23 13.67 7.31
CA MET A 87 14.05 12.59 6.75
C MET A 87 13.29 11.26 6.73
N VAL A 88 12.57 10.92 7.81
CA VAL A 88 11.70 9.73 7.86
C VAL A 88 10.58 9.83 6.82
N THR A 89 10.00 11.03 6.67
CA THR A 89 8.98 11.28 5.64
C THR A 89 9.53 11.06 4.23
N ALA A 90 10.74 11.56 3.94
CA ALA A 90 11.38 11.35 2.64
C ALA A 90 11.67 9.86 2.38
N ALA A 91 12.17 9.14 3.38
CA ALA A 91 12.40 7.70 3.29
C ALA A 91 11.09 6.94 3.04
N PHE A 92 9.99 7.32 3.70
CA PHE A 92 8.66 6.75 3.46
C PHE A 92 8.18 6.99 2.03
N GLU A 93 8.31 8.22 1.51
CA GLU A 93 7.90 8.59 0.14
C GLU A 93 8.59 7.75 -0.94
N GLU A 94 9.88 7.46 -0.75
CA GLU A 94 10.66 6.61 -1.64
C GLU A 94 10.30 5.13 -1.45
N SER A 95 10.32 4.67 -0.20
CA SER A 95 10.13 3.26 0.13
C SER A 95 8.76 2.76 -0.29
N ILE A 96 7.69 3.52 -0.09
CA ILE A 96 6.34 3.08 -0.47
C ILE A 96 6.20 2.85 -1.98
N LYS A 97 6.89 3.67 -2.81
CA LYS A 97 6.92 3.49 -4.27
C LYS A 97 7.73 2.26 -4.65
N ASN A 98 8.91 2.11 -4.06
CA ASN A 98 9.81 0.99 -4.33
C ASN A 98 9.16 -0.34 -3.91
N GLU A 99 8.50 -0.39 -2.76
CA GLU A 99 7.79 -1.57 -2.31
C GLU A 99 6.58 -1.87 -3.19
N ALA A 100 5.79 -0.88 -3.61
CA ALA A 100 4.69 -1.08 -4.54
C ALA A 100 5.17 -1.73 -5.86
N ALA A 101 6.31 -1.27 -6.39
CA ALA A 101 6.90 -1.77 -7.63
C ALA A 101 7.37 -3.23 -7.54
N LYS A 102 7.60 -3.77 -6.34
CA LYS A 102 7.92 -5.19 -6.12
C LYS A 102 6.69 -6.10 -6.17
N GLY A 103 5.49 -5.53 -6.32
CA GLY A 103 4.24 -6.28 -6.40
C GLY A 103 3.91 -7.10 -5.16
N PRO A 104 3.88 -6.53 -3.94
CA PRO A 104 3.32 -7.21 -2.78
C PRO A 104 1.83 -7.47 -3.00
N LEU A 105 1.25 -8.34 -2.16
CA LEU A 105 -0.19 -8.55 -2.09
C LEU A 105 -0.93 -7.23 -1.80
N PHE A 106 -0.39 -6.46 -0.86
CA PHE A 106 -0.81 -5.10 -0.51
C PHE A 106 0.28 -4.43 0.34
N ILE A 107 0.17 -3.13 0.50
CA ILE A 107 0.97 -2.34 1.44
C ILE A 107 0.15 -2.11 2.70
N LEU A 108 0.73 -2.39 3.86
CA LEU A 108 0.11 -2.22 5.16
C LEU A 108 0.78 -1.09 5.94
N LEU A 109 0.03 -0.03 6.23
CA LEU A 109 0.41 0.99 7.20
C LEU A 109 -0.12 0.54 8.55
N GLU A 110 0.77 0.08 9.42
CA GLU A 110 0.42 -0.28 10.80
C GLU A 110 0.58 0.96 11.69
N ILE A 111 -0.53 1.44 12.27
CA ILE A 111 -0.60 2.79 12.87
C ILE A 111 -0.95 2.72 14.35
N ASP A 112 -0.11 3.36 15.16
CA ASP A 112 -0.37 3.74 16.56
C ASP A 112 0.36 5.06 16.84
N SER A 113 -0.30 6.19 16.63
CA SER A 113 0.35 7.50 16.60
C SER A 113 -0.55 8.62 17.15
N PRO A 114 0.00 9.55 17.95
CA PRO A 114 -0.75 10.72 18.43
C PRO A 114 -0.94 11.78 17.33
N GLY A 115 -0.31 11.61 16.17
CA GLY A 115 -0.27 12.57 15.08
C GLY A 115 1.12 13.20 14.92
N GLY A 116 1.14 14.45 14.45
CA GLY A 116 2.36 15.20 14.25
C GLY A 116 2.19 16.33 13.23
N ARG A 117 3.27 16.66 12.53
CA ARG A 117 3.34 17.81 11.62
C ARG A 117 2.44 17.66 10.40
N VAL A 118 1.59 18.66 10.17
CA VAL A 118 0.59 18.67 9.08
C VAL A 118 1.24 18.67 7.69
N ASP A 119 2.34 19.39 7.49
CA ASP A 119 3.07 19.42 6.21
C ASP A 119 3.67 18.06 5.85
N LEU A 120 4.24 17.35 6.83
CA LEU A 120 4.78 16.00 6.66
C LEU A 120 3.67 14.98 6.42
N CYS A 121 2.56 15.07 7.15
CA CYS A 121 1.38 14.23 6.90
C CYS A 121 0.85 14.41 5.48
N LYS A 122 0.73 15.65 4.99
CA LYS A 122 0.29 15.92 3.61
C LYS A 122 1.20 15.24 2.58
N ARG A 123 2.51 15.25 2.80
CA ARG A 123 3.50 14.55 1.98
C ARG A 123 3.31 13.04 1.98
N MET A 124 3.18 12.43 3.16
CA MET A 124 2.89 10.99 3.27
C MET A 124 1.57 10.61 2.60
N CYS A 125 0.50 11.39 2.80
CA CYS A 125 -0.78 11.21 2.12
C CYS A 125 -0.64 11.27 0.59
N ALA A 126 0.15 12.21 0.07
CA ALA A 126 0.40 12.33 -1.36
C ALA A 126 1.16 11.11 -1.89
N ALA A 127 2.13 10.59 -1.12
CA ALA A 127 2.86 9.37 -1.49
C ALA A 127 1.95 8.15 -1.53
N VAL A 128 1.12 7.92 -0.50
CA VAL A 128 0.12 6.85 -0.46
C VAL A 128 -0.83 6.95 -1.65
N LYS A 129 -1.43 8.13 -1.89
CA LYS A 129 -2.33 8.35 -3.02
C LYS A 129 -1.65 8.19 -4.38
N GLY A 130 -0.34 8.37 -4.45
CA GLY A 130 0.48 8.17 -5.64
C GLY A 130 0.67 6.70 -5.99
N VAL A 131 0.47 5.78 -5.05
CA VAL A 131 0.51 4.34 -5.33
C VAL A 131 -0.75 3.95 -6.12
N LYS A 132 -0.58 3.65 -7.40
CA LYS A 132 -1.67 3.22 -8.29
C LYS A 132 -1.64 1.73 -8.63
N ASN A 133 -0.47 1.12 -8.46
CA ASN A 133 -0.15 -0.25 -8.84
C ASN A 133 -0.27 -1.26 -7.68
N CYS A 134 -0.69 -0.83 -6.49
CA CYS A 134 -0.89 -1.70 -5.34
C CYS A 134 -1.98 -1.11 -4.43
N ASP A 135 -2.69 -1.99 -3.73
CA ASP A 135 -3.63 -1.59 -2.69
C ASP A 135 -2.89 -1.20 -1.41
N THR A 136 -3.38 -0.15 -0.74
CA THR A 136 -2.82 0.38 0.51
C THR A 136 -3.84 0.26 1.63
N TYR A 137 -3.49 -0.41 2.73
CA TYR A 137 -4.37 -0.64 3.87
C TYR A 137 -3.79 0.01 5.11
N ALA A 138 -4.62 0.76 5.84
CA ALA A 138 -4.29 1.19 7.19
C ALA A 138 -4.81 0.15 8.19
N TYR A 139 -3.95 -0.28 9.10
CA TYR A 139 -4.34 -1.07 10.26
C TYR A 139 -4.07 -0.30 11.54
N ILE A 140 -5.15 0.12 12.19
CA ILE A 140 -5.10 0.84 13.47
C ILE A 140 -4.96 -0.21 14.57
N LYS A 141 -3.71 -0.61 14.83
CA LYS A 141 -3.37 -1.64 15.79
C LYS A 141 -3.52 -1.20 17.24
N GLY A 142 -3.39 0.10 17.50
CA GLY A 142 -3.24 0.63 18.86
C GLY A 142 -1.90 0.25 19.49
N GLY A 143 -1.77 0.50 20.79
CA GLY A 143 -0.50 0.37 21.49
C GLY A 143 -0.34 1.45 22.54
N LYS A 144 0.80 2.13 22.55
CA LYS A 144 1.09 3.20 23.52
C LYS A 144 0.17 4.41 23.34
N ASN A 145 -0.25 4.69 22.10
CA ASN A 145 -1.11 5.82 21.80
C ASN A 145 -2.60 5.42 21.79
N GLY A 146 -2.90 4.13 21.60
CA GLY A 146 -4.26 3.59 21.61
C GLY A 146 -5.01 3.77 20.28
N GLY A 147 -4.33 4.24 19.23
CA GLY A 147 -4.97 4.52 17.96
C GLY A 147 -4.23 5.50 17.05
N ALA A 148 -4.94 6.02 16.06
CA ALA A 148 -4.46 7.02 15.12
C ALA A 148 -5.17 8.36 15.34
N TYR A 149 -4.43 9.35 15.85
CA TYR A 149 -4.98 10.67 16.18
C TYR A 149 -4.41 11.76 15.28
N SER A 150 -5.16 12.87 15.16
CA SER A 150 -4.71 14.07 14.46
C SER A 150 -4.21 13.77 13.04
N ALA A 151 -2.96 14.10 12.73
CA ALA A 151 -2.32 13.81 11.44
C ALA A 151 -2.33 12.32 11.06
N ALA A 152 -2.21 11.41 12.02
CA ALA A 152 -2.23 9.96 11.74
C ALA A 152 -3.63 9.48 11.32
N ALA A 153 -4.70 10.09 11.85
CA ALA A 153 -6.06 9.83 11.38
C ALA A 153 -6.23 10.26 9.91
N VAL A 154 -5.66 11.40 9.54
CA VAL A 154 -5.67 11.90 8.14
C VAL A 154 -4.88 10.99 7.21
N LEU A 155 -3.71 10.53 7.63
CA LEU A 155 -2.91 9.55 6.87
C LEU A 155 -3.67 8.24 6.66
N SER A 156 -4.34 7.74 7.70
CA SER A 156 -5.15 6.52 7.61
C SER A 156 -6.26 6.64 6.54
N MET A 157 -6.89 7.82 6.44
CA MET A 157 -7.90 8.12 5.41
C MET A 157 -7.32 8.25 3.99
N ALA A 158 -6.01 8.31 3.82
CA ALA A 158 -5.38 8.30 2.50
C ALA A 158 -5.28 6.89 1.89
N CYS A 159 -5.40 5.84 2.71
CA CYS A 159 -5.37 4.44 2.28
C CYS A 159 -6.69 4.01 1.62
N ASP A 160 -6.64 2.94 0.82
CA ASP A 160 -7.80 2.36 0.15
C ASP A 160 -8.78 1.69 1.12
N LYS A 161 -8.25 1.08 2.21
CA LYS A 161 -9.06 0.44 3.26
C LYS A 161 -8.49 0.75 4.64
N ILE A 162 -9.36 0.81 5.63
CA ILE A 162 -9.00 0.99 7.04
C ILE A 162 -9.53 -0.21 7.83
N TYR A 163 -8.67 -0.85 8.59
CA TYR A 163 -8.98 -1.92 9.53
C TYR A 163 -8.61 -1.47 10.94
N MET A 164 -9.40 -1.84 11.94
CA MET A 164 -9.16 -1.43 13.32
C MET A 164 -9.16 -2.64 14.24
N ALA A 165 -8.15 -2.73 15.11
CA ALA A 165 -8.18 -3.65 16.23
C ALA A 165 -9.31 -3.24 17.21
N PRO A 166 -9.93 -4.19 17.95
CA PRO A 166 -10.95 -3.87 18.93
C PRO A 166 -10.47 -2.84 19.96
N GLY A 167 -11.29 -1.82 20.22
CA GLY A 167 -10.99 -0.80 21.23
C GLY A 167 -10.02 0.29 20.81
N THR A 168 -9.53 0.30 19.57
CA THR A 168 -8.68 1.38 19.07
C THR A 168 -9.50 2.58 18.60
N VAL A 169 -8.84 3.74 18.53
CA VAL A 169 -9.47 5.00 18.14
C VAL A 169 -8.87 5.52 16.83
N ILE A 170 -9.72 6.11 16.00
CA ILE A 170 -9.31 6.95 14.87
C ILE A 170 -10.07 8.28 14.96
N GLY A 171 -9.36 9.42 14.98
CA GLY A 171 -10.03 10.72 15.10
C GLY A 171 -9.14 11.86 15.59
N ALA A 172 -9.76 12.85 16.26
CA ALA A 172 -9.10 14.07 16.74
C ALA A 172 -8.31 14.83 15.65
N ALA A 173 -8.84 14.84 14.41
CA ALA A 173 -8.19 15.37 13.21
C ALA A 173 -8.26 16.89 13.04
N THR A 174 -8.55 17.64 14.11
CA THR A 174 -8.62 19.10 14.08
C THR A 174 -7.21 19.68 13.91
N MET A 175 -7.03 20.55 12.91
CA MET A 175 -5.77 21.28 12.73
C MET A 175 -5.65 22.39 13.76
N ILE A 176 -4.56 22.36 14.53
CA ILE A 176 -4.18 23.42 15.47
C ILE A 176 -2.94 24.13 14.96
N ALA A 177 -2.85 25.42 15.26
CA ALA A 177 -1.65 26.22 15.08
C ALA A 177 -1.17 26.70 16.46
N VAL A 178 0.09 27.14 16.52
CA VAL A 178 0.63 27.79 17.70
C VAL A 178 0.54 29.29 17.47
N ASP A 179 -0.13 30.01 18.36
CA ASP A 179 -0.25 31.46 18.28
C ASP A 179 1.06 32.18 18.66
N ALA A 180 1.09 33.51 18.54
CA ALA A 180 2.26 34.32 18.86
C ALA A 180 2.75 34.20 20.31
N ASN A 181 1.91 33.69 21.21
CA ASN A 181 2.22 33.48 22.63
C ASN A 181 2.59 32.03 22.94
N GLY A 182 2.72 31.16 21.93
CA GLY A 182 3.07 29.75 22.11
C GLY A 182 1.88 28.87 22.51
N LYS A 183 0.65 29.36 22.44
CA LYS A 183 -0.53 28.59 22.85
C LYS A 183 -1.17 27.86 21.66
N PRO A 184 -1.60 26.59 21.83
CA PRO A 184 -2.42 25.90 20.83
C PRO A 184 -3.75 26.64 20.60
N SER A 185 -3.99 27.00 19.35
CA SER A 185 -5.16 27.76 18.90
C SER A 185 -5.69 27.19 17.58
N ASP A 186 -6.95 27.45 17.26
CA ASP A 186 -7.54 27.02 16.00
C ASP A 186 -6.78 27.65 14.82
N MET A 187 -6.52 26.87 13.77
CA MET A 187 -5.75 27.35 12.62
C MET A 187 -6.33 28.61 11.98
N LYS A 188 -7.66 28.75 11.89
CA LYS A 188 -8.33 29.95 11.36
C LYS A 188 -8.04 31.18 12.22
N SER A 189 -7.99 31.00 13.53
CA SER A 189 -7.72 32.12 14.45
C SER A 189 -6.29 32.66 14.34
N VAL A 190 -5.34 31.82 13.88
CA VAL A 190 -3.92 32.18 13.78
C VAL A 190 -3.55 32.63 12.37
N LEU A 191 -4.12 32.04 11.32
CA LEU A 191 -3.72 32.28 9.94
C LEU A 191 -4.68 33.18 9.14
N GLY A 192 -5.86 33.51 9.70
CA GLY A 192 -6.91 34.27 9.01
C GLY A 192 -7.80 33.39 8.14
#